data_AF-A0A956VBV7-F1
#
_entry.id   AF-A0A956VBV7-F1
#
_cell.length_a   1.000
_cell.length_b   1.000
_cell.length_c   1.000
_cell.angle_alpha   90.00
_cell.angle_beta   90.00
_cell.angle_gamma   90.00
#
_symmetry.space_group_name_H-M   'P 1'
#
loop_
_entity.id
_entity.type
_entity.pdbx_description
1 polymer ?
#
loop_
_entity_poly.entity_id
_entity_poly.type
_entity_poly.pdbx_seq_one_letter_code
_entity_poly.pdbx_strand_id
1 'polypeptide(L)'
;IDAPFKQLKNLARVARVVAPAATKLPIKFLYPTGESQEHTKANDWRAKYFVAAELIAGDFHLIRRYAPEDLSEKIILTNTTTIDDLELIKARGVKMLITTTPRLNGRSLSTNMLEAAFVALAGKFPLESKDYENLIKKSGIKPDIQEF
;
A
#
# COMPACT_ATOMS: atom_id res chain seq x y z
N ILE A 1 12.40 15.61 7.44
CA ILE A 1 12.25 16.70 6.45
C ILE A 1 10.78 16.79 6.12
N ASP A 2 10.18 17.93 6.40
CA ASP A 2 8.76 18.19 6.19
C ASP A 2 8.51 18.85 4.83
N ALA A 3 8.56 18.05 3.76
CA ALA A 3 8.46 18.54 2.38
C ALA A 3 7.63 17.57 1.51
N PRO A 4 6.28 17.58 1.62
CA PRO A 4 5.42 16.67 0.88
C PRO A 4 5.38 17.01 -0.62
N PHE A 5 5.36 15.97 -1.46
CA PHE A 5 5.16 16.14 -2.90
C PHE A 5 3.68 16.37 -3.21
N LYS A 6 3.35 17.52 -3.79
CA LYS A 6 1.99 17.84 -4.26
C LYS A 6 1.70 17.41 -5.70
N GLN A 7 2.73 16.97 -6.44
CA GLN A 7 2.63 16.59 -7.85
C GLN A 7 3.55 15.41 -8.16
N LEU A 8 3.02 14.41 -8.86
CA LEU A 8 3.76 13.21 -9.28
C LEU A 8 5.00 13.55 -10.12
N LYS A 9 4.94 14.60 -10.94
CA LYS A 9 6.09 15.05 -11.75
C LYS A 9 7.29 15.48 -10.90
N ASN A 10 7.04 16.08 -9.74
CA ASN A 10 8.10 16.53 -8.83
C ASN A 10 8.71 15.34 -8.09
N LEU A 11 7.85 14.40 -7.63
CA LEU A 11 8.30 13.13 -7.08
C LEU A 11 9.20 12.38 -8.10
N ALA A 12 8.77 12.27 -9.36
CA ALA A 12 9.52 11.59 -10.41
C ALA A 12 10.87 12.26 -10.74
N ARG A 13 10.96 13.60 -10.64
CA ARG A 13 12.23 14.32 -10.81
C ARG A 13 13.21 14.01 -9.68
N VAL A 14 12.75 14.07 -8.43
CA VAL A 14 13.59 13.75 -7.28
C VAL A 14 13.99 12.26 -7.30
N ALA A 15 13.05 11.36 -7.59
CA ALA A 15 13.31 9.93 -7.69
C ALA A 15 14.39 9.61 -8.74
N ARG A 16 14.40 10.28 -9.90
CA ARG A 16 15.45 10.08 -10.92
C ARG A 16 16.87 10.38 -10.43
N VAL A 17 17.01 11.34 -9.50
CA VAL A 17 18.31 11.71 -8.92
C VAL A 17 18.66 10.81 -7.73
N VAL A 18 17.68 10.53 -6.86
CA VAL A 18 17.90 9.83 -5.59
C VAL A 18 17.91 8.31 -5.75
N ALA A 19 17.05 7.75 -6.61
CA ALA A 19 16.84 6.31 -6.72
C ALA A 19 18.13 5.52 -7.05
N PRO A 20 19.02 5.94 -7.96
CA PRO A 20 20.24 5.16 -8.28
C PRO A 20 21.17 4.91 -7.10
N ALA A 21 21.18 5.83 -6.12
CA ALA A 21 21.90 5.66 -4.87
C ALA A 21 21.07 4.87 -3.86
N ALA A 22 19.79 5.20 -3.70
CA ALA A 22 18.90 4.56 -2.75
C ALA A 22 18.76 3.04 -3.00
N THR A 23 18.70 2.60 -4.26
CA THR A 23 18.58 1.16 -4.62
C THR A 23 19.81 0.34 -4.26
N LYS A 24 20.94 0.97 -3.95
CA LYS A 24 22.17 0.31 -3.49
C LYS A 24 22.27 0.22 -1.97
N LEU A 25 21.38 0.90 -1.23
CA LEU A 25 21.35 0.86 0.23
C LEU A 25 20.59 -0.37 0.73
N PRO A 26 20.88 -0.86 1.95
CA PRO A 26 20.08 -1.90 2.58
C PRO A 26 18.62 -1.49 2.71
N ILE A 27 17.70 -2.38 2.35
CA ILE A 27 16.25 -2.09 2.29
C ILE A 27 15.68 -1.53 3.59
N LYS A 28 16.22 -1.91 4.75
CA LYS A 28 15.82 -1.43 6.08
C LYS A 28 15.88 0.10 6.26
N PHE A 29 16.69 0.80 5.46
CA PHE A 29 16.74 2.27 5.47
C PHE A 29 15.57 2.91 4.73
N LEU A 30 14.96 2.19 3.79
CA LEU A 30 13.88 2.68 2.93
C LEU A 30 12.51 2.16 3.37
N TYR A 31 12.47 0.96 3.97
CA TYR A 31 11.24 0.24 4.25
C TYR A 31 11.30 -0.45 5.63
N PRO A 32 10.19 -0.47 6.41
CA PRO A 32 10.14 -1.21 7.67
C PRO A 32 10.34 -2.71 7.44
N THR A 33 11.29 -3.30 8.15
CA THR A 33 11.58 -4.75 8.11
C THR A 33 11.68 -5.32 9.52
N GLY A 34 11.28 -6.59 9.70
CA GLY A 34 11.32 -7.27 10.99
C GLY A 34 10.43 -6.59 12.03
N GLU A 35 10.88 -6.54 13.29
CA GLU A 35 10.15 -5.95 14.43
C GLU A 35 9.71 -4.49 14.19
N SER A 36 10.42 -3.75 13.34
CA SER A 36 10.05 -2.37 12.98
C SER A 36 8.71 -2.24 12.23
N GLN A 37 8.13 -3.35 11.77
CA GLN A 37 6.79 -3.43 11.17
C GLN A 37 5.67 -3.41 12.23
N GLU A 38 5.95 -3.77 13.48
CA GLU A 38 4.95 -3.87 14.54
C GLU A 38 4.81 -2.58 15.37
N HIS A 39 5.84 -1.73 15.36
CA HIS A 39 5.85 -0.48 16.13
C HIS A 39 5.04 0.64 15.47
N THR A 40 4.01 1.12 16.16
CA THR A 40 3.28 2.36 15.81
C THR A 40 4.00 3.58 16.38
N LYS A 41 4.10 4.67 15.60
CA LYS A 41 4.59 5.97 16.05
C LYS A 41 3.44 6.98 16.06
N ALA A 42 2.52 6.85 17.01
CA ALA A 42 1.28 7.63 17.08
C ALA A 42 1.50 9.16 17.18
N ASN A 43 2.68 9.62 17.63
CA ASN A 43 3.04 11.03 17.78
C ASN A 43 4.07 11.53 16.75
N ASP A 44 4.05 10.98 15.54
CA ASP A 44 4.95 11.40 14.47
C ASP A 44 4.49 12.71 13.82
N TRP A 45 5.44 13.59 13.43
CA TRP A 45 5.15 14.85 12.73
C TRP A 45 4.34 14.66 11.43
N ARG A 46 4.32 13.45 10.86
CA ARG A 46 3.51 13.09 9.70
C ARG A 46 2.02 12.95 9.99
N ALA A 47 1.61 12.81 11.26
CA ALA A 47 0.21 12.63 11.64
C ALA A 47 -0.71 13.72 11.05
N LYS A 48 -0.22 14.96 10.97
CA LYS A 48 -0.95 16.08 10.36
C LYS A 48 -1.40 15.83 8.91
N TYR A 49 -0.67 15.02 8.15
CA TYR A 49 -1.04 14.66 6.77
C TYR A 49 -2.16 13.64 6.72
N PHE A 50 -2.21 12.71 7.67
CA PHE A 50 -3.32 11.76 7.80
C PHE A 50 -4.59 12.48 8.22
N VAL A 51 -4.49 13.40 9.18
CA VAL A 51 -5.63 14.21 9.65
C VAL A 51 -6.23 15.05 8.51
N ALA A 52 -5.37 15.70 7.71
CA ALA A 52 -5.80 16.56 6.61
C ALA A 52 -6.29 15.80 5.35
N ALA A 53 -6.01 14.49 5.25
CA ALA A 53 -6.43 13.68 4.11
C ALA A 53 -7.85 13.14 4.30
N GLU A 54 -8.62 13.04 3.22
CA GLU A 54 -9.86 12.26 3.17
C GLU A 54 -9.55 10.80 2.76
N LEU A 55 -8.66 10.65 1.77
CA LEU A 55 -8.17 9.39 1.25
C LEU A 55 -6.68 9.21 1.57
N ILE A 56 -6.35 8.11 2.24
CA ILE A 56 -4.98 7.69 2.53
C ILE A 56 -4.63 6.55 1.58
N ALA A 57 -3.70 6.78 0.66
CA ALA A 57 -3.25 5.77 -0.30
C ALA A 57 -1.77 5.42 -0.07
N GLY A 58 -1.47 4.13 0.07
CA GLY A 58 -0.07 3.70 0.24
C GLY A 58 0.10 2.29 0.77
N ASP A 59 1.33 1.96 1.10
CA ASP A 59 1.69 0.67 1.69
C ASP A 59 1.19 0.55 3.15
N PHE A 60 0.56 -0.58 3.47
CA PHE A 60 -0.11 -0.77 4.76
C PHE A 60 0.86 -0.72 5.94
N HIS A 61 2.07 -1.25 5.82
CA HIS A 61 3.05 -1.20 6.91
C HIS A 61 3.48 0.24 7.22
N LEU A 62 3.61 1.09 6.20
CA LEU A 62 3.90 2.52 6.39
C LEU A 62 2.70 3.26 6.98
N ILE A 63 1.49 2.96 6.53
CA ILE A 63 0.25 3.53 7.10
C ILE A 63 0.15 3.14 8.58
N ARG A 64 0.18 1.84 8.91
CA ARG A 64 0.12 1.34 10.30
C ARG A 64 1.17 1.99 11.19
N ARG A 65 2.39 2.19 10.67
CA ARG A 65 3.50 2.76 11.44
C ARG A 65 3.35 4.25 11.76
N TYR A 66 2.80 5.05 10.85
CA TYR A 66 2.81 6.52 10.97
C TYR A 66 1.44 7.17 11.10
N ALA A 67 0.37 6.42 10.85
CA ALA A 67 -0.99 6.90 11.05
C ALA A 67 -1.23 7.15 12.54
N PRO A 68 -1.97 8.22 12.89
CA PRO A 68 -2.50 8.40 14.23
C PRO A 68 -3.47 7.27 14.61
N GLU A 69 -3.84 7.21 15.88
CA GLU A 69 -4.84 6.27 16.37
C GLU A 69 -6.25 6.62 15.89
N ASP A 70 -6.57 7.91 15.79
CA ASP A 70 -7.84 8.36 15.23
C ASP A 70 -7.76 8.50 13.71
N LEU A 71 -8.48 7.64 13.01
CA LEU A 71 -8.68 7.63 11.56
C LEU A 71 -10.17 7.72 11.21
N SER A 72 -10.95 8.37 12.08
CA SER A 72 -12.39 8.56 11.88
C SER A 72 -12.72 9.15 10.51
N GLU A 73 -13.72 8.57 9.85
CA GLU A 73 -14.22 8.97 8.53
C GLU A 73 -13.22 8.85 7.36
N LYS A 74 -12.02 8.30 7.60
CA LYS A 74 -11.01 8.17 6.54
C LYS A 74 -11.30 6.99 5.63
N ILE A 75 -10.91 7.13 4.36
CA ILE A 75 -10.84 6.04 3.39
C ILE A 75 -9.38 5.63 3.24
N ILE A 76 -9.09 4.33 3.34
CA ILE A 76 -7.75 3.78 3.13
C ILE A 76 -7.74 2.95 1.85
N LEU A 77 -6.84 3.29 0.93
CA LEU A 77 -6.52 2.50 -0.26
C LEU A 77 -5.11 1.92 -0.13
N THR A 78 -5.00 0.60 0.00
CA THR A 78 -3.73 -0.02 0.38
C THR A 78 -3.51 -1.40 -0.25
N ASN A 79 -2.36 -1.99 0.04
CA ASN A 79 -1.98 -3.34 -0.38
C ASN A 79 -2.30 -4.37 0.71
N THR A 80 -1.69 -5.55 0.60
CA THR A 80 -1.72 -6.69 1.52
C THR A 80 -2.09 -6.37 2.97
N THR A 81 -3.28 -6.78 3.42
CA THR A 81 -3.77 -6.70 4.81
C THR A 81 -4.19 -8.09 5.32
N THR A 82 -4.05 -8.29 6.63
CA THR A 82 -4.55 -9.45 7.36
C THR A 82 -5.91 -9.17 8.03
N ILE A 83 -6.47 -10.15 8.74
CA ILE A 83 -7.68 -9.94 9.56
C ILE A 83 -7.37 -9.02 10.74
N ASP A 84 -6.23 -9.20 11.41
CA ASP A 84 -5.84 -8.35 12.54
C ASP A 84 -5.68 -6.88 12.11
N ASP A 85 -5.20 -6.67 10.88
CA ASP A 85 -5.10 -5.34 10.29
C ASP A 85 -6.48 -4.72 10.03
N LEU A 86 -7.48 -5.53 9.65
CA LEU A 86 -8.88 -5.08 9.48
C LEU A 86 -9.48 -4.64 10.82
N GLU A 87 -9.34 -5.47 11.86
CA GLU A 87 -9.85 -5.14 13.19
C GLU A 87 -9.16 -3.90 13.74
N LEU A 88 -7.84 -3.76 13.50
CA LEU A 88 -7.09 -2.57 13.89
C LEU A 88 -7.65 -1.30 13.24
N ILE A 89 -7.85 -1.28 11.92
CA ILE A 89 -8.33 -0.06 11.24
C ILE A 89 -9.80 0.24 11.59
N LYS A 90 -10.62 -0.79 11.80
CA LYS A 90 -12.01 -0.65 12.25
C LYS A 90 -12.06 -0.03 13.64
N ALA A 91 -11.22 -0.50 14.57
CA ALA A 91 -11.10 0.08 15.90
C ALA A 91 -10.62 1.54 15.89
N ARG A 92 -9.91 1.96 14.83
CA ARG A 92 -9.46 3.34 14.62
C ARG A 92 -10.48 4.25 13.92
N GLY A 93 -11.69 3.75 13.63
CA GLY A 93 -12.78 4.54 13.04
C GLY A 93 -12.68 4.75 11.52
N VAL A 94 -11.83 4.00 10.81
CA VAL A 94 -11.77 4.05 9.35
C VAL A 94 -13.15 3.71 8.77
N LYS A 95 -13.62 4.53 7.84
CA LYS A 95 -14.95 4.36 7.20
C LYS A 95 -14.93 3.30 6.11
N MET A 96 -13.83 3.22 5.37
CA MET A 96 -13.71 2.30 4.24
C MET A 96 -12.26 1.86 4.03
N LEU A 97 -12.07 0.56 3.85
CA LEU A 97 -10.81 -0.02 3.36
C LEU A 97 -11.00 -0.57 1.94
N ILE A 98 -10.09 -0.18 1.05
CA ILE A 98 -9.98 -0.71 -0.30
C ILE A 98 -8.61 -1.35 -0.44
N THR A 99 -8.53 -2.65 -0.76
CA THR A 99 -7.26 -3.28 -1.15
C THR A 99 -7.17 -3.43 -2.66
N THR A 100 -5.98 -3.19 -3.23
CA THR A 100 -5.75 -3.27 -4.69
C THR A 100 -5.95 -4.66 -5.29
N THR A 101 -6.15 -5.67 -4.44
CA THR A 101 -6.26 -7.09 -4.75
C THR A 101 -7.38 -7.73 -3.91
N PRO A 102 -7.93 -8.88 -4.34
CA PRO A 102 -8.97 -9.57 -3.60
C PRO A 102 -8.43 -10.19 -2.31
N ARG A 103 -9.34 -10.44 -1.37
CA ARG A 103 -9.08 -11.19 -0.15
C ARG A 103 -9.31 -12.67 -0.36
N LEU A 104 -8.32 -13.50 -0.03
CA LEU A 104 -8.42 -14.95 0.01
C LEU A 104 -8.04 -15.44 1.40
N ASN A 105 -8.90 -16.28 2.01
CA ASN A 105 -8.67 -16.88 3.33
C ASN A 105 -8.24 -15.85 4.41
N GLY A 106 -8.91 -14.70 4.45
CA GLY A 106 -8.65 -13.67 5.45
C GLY A 106 -7.52 -12.69 5.12
N ARG A 107 -6.77 -12.88 4.03
CA ARG A 107 -5.65 -12.00 3.64
C ARG A 107 -5.82 -11.44 2.23
N SER A 108 -5.55 -10.16 2.02
CA SER A 108 -5.49 -9.63 0.66
C SER A 108 -4.17 -10.03 -0.02
N LEU A 109 -4.27 -10.40 -1.30
CA LEU A 109 -3.12 -10.92 -2.03
C LEU A 109 -2.08 -9.85 -2.33
N SER A 110 -0.80 -10.18 -2.30
CA SER A 110 0.21 -9.22 -2.73
C SER A 110 0.24 -9.13 -4.27
N THR A 111 0.47 -7.93 -4.80
CA THR A 111 0.47 -7.69 -6.25
C THR A 111 1.51 -8.54 -6.97
N ASN A 112 2.69 -8.76 -6.37
CA ASN A 112 3.73 -9.63 -6.92
C ASN A 112 3.30 -11.11 -7.01
N MET A 113 2.41 -11.58 -6.12
CA MET A 113 1.89 -12.94 -6.18
C MET A 113 0.90 -13.10 -7.33
N LEU A 114 0.02 -12.11 -7.54
CA LEU A 114 -0.87 -12.07 -8.69
C LEU A 114 -0.08 -11.96 -10.00
N GLU A 115 0.96 -11.13 -10.01
CA GLU A 115 1.87 -11.00 -11.15
C GLU A 115 2.53 -12.33 -11.50
N ALA A 116 3.11 -13.02 -10.51
CA ALA A 116 3.72 -14.33 -10.70
C ALA A 116 2.73 -15.38 -11.22
N ALA A 117 1.50 -15.38 -10.71
CA ALA A 117 0.44 -16.26 -11.19
C ALA A 117 0.08 -15.97 -12.66
N PHE A 118 -0.02 -14.70 -13.04
CA PHE A 118 -0.28 -14.32 -14.43
C PHE A 118 0.85 -14.69 -15.37
N VAL A 119 2.11 -14.48 -14.97
CA VAL A 119 3.29 -14.91 -15.74
C VAL A 119 3.26 -16.43 -15.94
N ALA A 120 2.97 -17.20 -14.89
CA ALA A 120 2.89 -18.66 -14.97
C ALA A 120 1.74 -19.12 -15.89
N LEU A 121 0.55 -18.52 -15.77
CA LEU A 121 -0.61 -18.83 -16.61
C LEU A 121 -0.39 -18.46 -18.09
N ALA A 122 0.32 -17.35 -18.34
CA ALA A 122 0.62 -16.91 -19.70
C ALA A 122 1.71 -17.75 -20.38
N GLY A 123 2.54 -18.47 -19.59
CA GLY A 123 3.71 -19.17 -20.11
C GLY A 123 4.72 -18.23 -20.78
N LYS A 124 4.68 -16.94 -20.44
CA LYS A 124 5.43 -15.86 -21.10
C LYS A 124 5.99 -14.90 -20.04
N PHE A 125 7.26 -14.55 -20.20
CA PHE A 125 7.91 -13.49 -19.42
C PHE A 125 8.93 -12.73 -20.30
N PRO A 126 8.97 -11.38 -20.25
CA PRO A 126 8.07 -10.51 -19.51
C PRO A 126 6.69 -10.41 -20.17
N LEU A 127 5.68 -10.07 -19.37
CA LEU A 127 4.37 -9.66 -19.86
C LEU A 127 4.38 -8.14 -20.11
N GLU A 128 3.69 -7.70 -21.16
CA GLU A 128 3.44 -6.28 -21.40
C GLU A 128 2.25 -5.79 -20.56
N SER A 129 2.12 -4.48 -20.34
CA SER A 129 0.98 -3.91 -19.60
C SER A 129 -0.37 -4.37 -20.15
N LYS A 130 -0.49 -4.49 -21.49
CA LYS A 130 -1.70 -4.97 -22.16
C LYS A 130 -2.00 -6.45 -21.87
N ASP A 131 -0.96 -7.28 -21.70
CA ASP A 131 -1.14 -8.68 -21.31
C ASP A 131 -1.75 -8.77 -19.91
N TYR A 132 -1.21 -7.99 -18.95
CA TYR A 132 -1.75 -7.90 -17.59
C TYR A 132 -3.19 -7.40 -17.57
N GLU A 133 -3.50 -6.31 -18.28
CA GLU A 133 -4.88 -5.77 -18.36
C GLU A 133 -5.87 -6.82 -18.88
N ASN A 134 -5.48 -7.59 -19.90
CA ASN A 134 -6.31 -8.66 -20.45
C ASN A 134 -6.53 -9.79 -19.44
N LEU A 135 -5.48 -10.21 -18.73
CA LEU A 135 -5.56 -11.26 -17.71
C LEU A 135 -6.40 -10.84 -16.49
N ILE A 136 -6.26 -9.59 -16.04
CA ILE A 136 -7.09 -9.01 -14.96
C ILE A 136 -8.57 -8.99 -15.39
N LYS A 137 -8.87 -8.52 -16.60
CA LYS A 137 -10.26 -8.51 -17.12
C LYS A 137 -10.83 -9.93 -17.23
N LYS A 138 -10.06 -10.89 -17.74
CA LYS A 138 -10.50 -12.30 -17.91
C LYS A 138 -10.69 -13.03 -16.58
N SER A 139 -9.82 -12.78 -15.61
CA SER A 139 -9.88 -13.43 -14.29
C SER A 139 -11.01 -12.90 -13.41
N GLY A 140 -11.58 -11.73 -13.73
CA GLY A 140 -12.61 -11.10 -12.91
C GLY A 140 -12.10 -10.65 -11.54
N ILE A 141 -10.79 -10.56 -11.35
CA ILE A 141 -10.17 -10.06 -10.11
C ILE A 141 -10.65 -8.62 -9.89
N LYS A 142 -11.17 -8.39 -8.70
CA LYS A 142 -11.62 -7.08 -8.22
C LYS A 142 -10.88 -6.72 -6.93
N PRO A 143 -10.78 -5.42 -6.62
CA PRO A 143 -10.39 -5.00 -5.28
C PRO A 143 -11.36 -5.57 -4.23
N ASP A 144 -10.87 -5.75 -3.01
CA ASP A 144 -11.71 -5.96 -1.82
C ASP A 144 -12.11 -4.59 -1.27
N ILE A 145 -13.40 -4.39 -1.00
CA ILE A 145 -13.95 -3.15 -0.46
C ILE A 145 -14.71 -3.51 0.83
N GLN A 146 -14.29 -2.91 1.94
CA GLN A 146 -14.88 -3.11 3.26
C GLN A 146 -15.37 -1.76 3.79
N GLU A 147 -16.65 -1.66 4.13
CA GLU A 147 -17.27 -0.48 4.75
C GLU A 147 -17.55 -0.79 6.23
N PHE A 148 -17.35 0.20 7.11
CA PHE A 148 -17.46 0.04 8.56
C PHE A 148 -18.48 0.99 9.19
#